data_AF-A0A9Q0FHR6-F1
#
_entry.id   AF-A0A9Q0FHR6-F1
#
_cell.length_a   1.000
_cell.length_b   1.000
_cell.length_c   1.000
_cell.angle_alpha   90.00
_cell.angle_beta   90.00
_cell.angle_gamma   90.00
#
_symmetry.space_group_name_H-M   'P 1'
#
loop_
_entity.id
_entity.type
_entity.pdbx_description
1 polymer ?
#
loop_
_entity_poly.entity_id
_entity_poly.type
_entity_poly.pdbx_seq_one_letter_code
_entity_poly.pdbx_strand_id
1 'polypeptide(L)'
;MPTPHTGLALAEKITSFLVDWGIEKKVFTITLDNASNNDCSVDMLRDQLRRKGALICDGYFLHLRCCAHIVNLIVQEGLKHADNAAI
;
A
#
# COMPACT_ATOMS: atom_id res chain seq x y z
N MET A 1 1.63 1.33 -14.53
CA MET A 1 1.30 -0.07 -14.86
C MET A 1 -0.01 -0.04 -15.61
N PRO A 2 -0.15 -0.67 -16.79
CA PRO A 2 -1.45 -0.79 -17.44
C PRO A 2 -2.42 -1.59 -16.54
N THR A 3 -3.71 -1.34 -16.66
CA THR A 3 -4.75 -2.13 -15.98
C THR A 3 -4.60 -3.61 -16.32
N PRO A 4 -4.89 -4.52 -15.36
CA PRO A 4 -5.63 -4.27 -14.12
C PRO A 4 -4.74 -4.00 -12.88
N HIS A 5 -5.18 -3.08 -12.02
CA HIS A 5 -4.52 -2.74 -10.75
C HIS A 5 -4.93 -3.68 -9.60
N THR A 6 -4.86 -5.00 -9.83
CA THR A 6 -5.16 -5.98 -8.76
C THR A 6 -4.04 -6.02 -7.73
N GLY A 7 -4.35 -6.47 -6.51
CA GLY A 7 -3.33 -6.63 -5.46
C GLY A 7 -2.17 -7.53 -5.88
N LEU A 8 -2.45 -8.62 -6.60
CA LEU A 8 -1.45 -9.52 -7.18
C LEU A 8 -0.53 -8.80 -8.16
N ALA A 9 -1.10 -8.12 -9.17
CA ALA A 9 -0.30 -7.42 -10.17
C ALA A 9 0.61 -6.35 -9.53
N LEU A 10 0.09 -5.64 -8.53
CA LEU A 10 0.85 -4.63 -7.79
C LEU A 10 1.98 -5.29 -6.98
N ALA A 11 1.71 -6.39 -6.29
CA ALA A 11 2.71 -7.10 -5.48
C ALA A 11 3.85 -7.63 -6.36
N GLU A 12 3.53 -8.27 -7.49
CA GLU A 12 4.52 -8.77 -8.44
C GLU A 12 5.38 -7.64 -8.99
N LYS A 13 4.76 -6.51 -9.34
CA LYS A 13 5.49 -5.36 -9.88
C LYS A 13 6.39 -4.69 -8.84
N ILE A 14 5.94 -4.57 -7.60
CA ILE A 14 6.77 -4.06 -6.51
C ILE A 14 7.94 -5.00 -6.27
N THR A 15 7.69 -6.31 -6.14
CA THR A 15 8.75 -7.31 -5.96
C THR A 15 9.78 -7.26 -7.10
N SER A 16 9.34 -7.12 -8.35
CA SER A 16 10.27 -7.02 -9.49
C SER A 16 11.20 -5.83 -9.33
N PHE A 17 10.67 -4.65 -8.99
CA PHE A 17 11.50 -3.46 -8.76
C PHE A 17 12.49 -3.65 -7.60
N LEU A 18 12.05 -4.25 -6.49
CA LEU A 18 12.94 -4.49 -5.34
C LEU A 18 14.12 -5.40 -5.70
N VAL A 19 13.87 -6.42 -6.53
CA VAL A 19 14.90 -7.34 -7.03
C VAL A 19 15.79 -6.66 -8.06
N ASP A 20 15.21 -5.95 -9.03
CA ASP A 20 15.96 -5.23 -10.08
C ASP A 20 16.91 -4.19 -9.47
N TRP A 21 16.52 -3.57 -8.35
CA TRP A 21 17.35 -2.62 -7.61
C TRP A 21 18.28 -3.27 -6.58
N GLY A 22 18.15 -4.57 -6.29
CA GLY A 22 18.93 -5.27 -5.26
C GLY A 22 18.70 -4.74 -3.84
N ILE A 23 17.47 -4.31 -3.55
CA ILE A 23 17.08 -3.71 -2.27
C ILE A 23 16.02 -4.53 -1.52
N GLU A 24 15.71 -5.74 -1.96
CA GLU A 24 14.66 -6.57 -1.35
C GLU A 24 14.88 -6.83 0.15
N LYS A 25 16.15 -6.86 0.61
CA LYS A 25 16.53 -6.99 2.03
C LYS A 25 16.72 -5.65 2.77
N LYS A 26 16.44 -4.54 2.10
CA LYS A 26 16.64 -3.17 2.60
C LYS A 26 15.33 -2.40 2.74
N VAL A 27 14.18 -3.07 2.53
CA VAL A 27 12.86 -2.46 2.69
C VAL A 27 12.41 -2.59 4.14
N PHE A 28 12.18 -1.44 4.78
CA PHE A 28 11.57 -1.38 6.11
C PHE A 28 10.07 -1.11 6.06
N THR A 29 9.66 -0.14 5.23
CA THR A 29 8.28 0.36 5.15
C THR A 29 7.91 0.76 3.73
N ILE A 30 6.65 0.59 3.38
CA ILE A 30 6.02 1.04 2.14
C ILE A 30 4.78 1.86 2.51
N THR A 31 4.62 3.01 1.86
CA THR A 31 3.43 3.87 2.02
C THR A 31 2.53 3.74 0.81
N LEU A 32 1.28 3.31 1.01
CA LEU A 32 0.26 3.19 -0.04
C LEU A 32 -1.00 3.97 0.34
N ASP A 33 -1.85 4.28 -0.64
CA ASP A 33 -3.16 4.86 -0.34
C ASP A 33 -4.09 3.85 0.36
N ASN A 34 -5.27 4.32 0.77
CA ASN A 34 -6.23 3.51 1.51
C ASN A 34 -7.18 2.76 0.57
N ALA A 35 -6.62 1.92 -0.31
CA ALA A 35 -7.38 1.07 -1.23
C ALA A 35 -7.23 -0.42 -0.88
N SER A 36 -8.30 -1.20 -1.06
CA SER A 36 -8.33 -2.63 -0.76
C SER A 36 -7.31 -3.44 -1.58
N ASN A 37 -7.07 -3.05 -2.84
CA ASN A 37 -6.06 -3.72 -3.66
C ASN A 37 -4.64 -3.50 -3.11
N ASN A 38 -4.37 -2.38 -2.44
CA ASN A 38 -3.08 -2.10 -1.81
C ASN A 38 -2.88 -2.92 -0.54
N ASP A 39 -3.95 -3.18 0.23
CA ASP A 39 -3.90 -4.12 1.35
C ASP A 39 -3.51 -5.52 0.89
N CYS A 40 -4.23 -6.04 -0.12
CA CYS A 40 -3.93 -7.33 -0.70
C CYS A 40 -2.49 -7.38 -1.24
N SER A 41 -2.04 -6.33 -1.93
CA SER A 41 -0.68 -6.25 -2.47
C SER A 41 0.40 -6.33 -1.38
N VAL A 42 0.22 -5.59 -0.29
CA VAL A 42 1.17 -5.56 0.83
C VAL A 42 1.24 -6.89 1.56
N ASP A 43 0.11 -7.56 1.78
CA ASP A 43 0.11 -8.87 2.44
C ASP A 43 0.85 -9.91 1.59
N MET A 44 0.62 -9.91 0.28
CA MET A 44 1.35 -10.78 -0.64
C MET A 44 2.84 -10.47 -0.68
N LEU A 45 3.21 -9.18 -0.67
CA LEU A 45 4.60 -8.76 -0.61
C LEU A 45 5.26 -9.17 0.71
N ARG A 46 4.56 -9.02 1.84
CA ARG A 46 5.01 -9.46 3.17
C ARG A 46 5.36 -10.94 3.14
N ASP A 47 4.49 -11.78 2.60
CA ASP A 47 4.72 -13.23 2.49
C ASP A 47 5.91 -13.59 1.59
N GLN A 48 6.11 -12.85 0.49
CA GLN A 48 7.27 -13.04 -0.38
C GLN A 48 8.58 -12.64 0.32
N LEU A 49 8.61 -11.50 1.00
CA LEU A 49 9.78 -11.03 1.74
C LEU A 49 10.08 -11.90 2.96
N ARG A 50 9.05 -12.41 3.65
CA ARG A 50 9.21 -13.38 4.75
C ARG A 50 9.92 -14.64 4.28
N ARG A 51 9.48 -15.22 3.16
CA ARG A 51 10.13 -16.40 2.55
C ARG A 51 11.58 -16.16 2.16
N LYS A 52 11.96 -14.92 1.84
CA LYS A 52 13.33 -14.52 1.50
C LYS A 52 14.19 -14.17 2.73
N GLY A 53 13.64 -14.22 3.95
CA GLY A 53 14.31 -13.76 5.17
C GLY A 53 14.67 -12.27 5.11
N ALA A 54 13.85 -11.49 4.41
CA ALA A 54 14.13 -10.09 4.06
C ALA A 54 13.35 -9.07 4.90
N LEU A 55 12.52 -9.54 5.84
CA LEU A 55 11.71 -8.68 6.70
C LEU A 55 12.48 -8.24 7.93
N ILE A 56 12.46 -6.93 8.18
CA ILE A 56 12.88 -6.33 9.45
C ILE A 56 11.67 -6.38 10.41
N CYS A 57 11.91 -6.77 11.67
CA CYS A 57 10.86 -6.90 12.70
C CYS A 57 9.65 -7.74 12.23
N ASP A 58 9.91 -8.81 11.47
CA ASP A 58 8.89 -9.68 10.86
C ASP A 58 7.79 -8.93 10.06
N GLY A 59 8.12 -7.74 9.54
CA GLY A 59 7.22 -6.95 8.70
C GLY A 59 6.11 -6.23 9.47
N TYR A 60 6.23 -6.10 10.80
CA TYR A 60 5.27 -5.38 11.64
C TYR A 60 5.06 -3.92 11.17
N PHE A 61 6.13 -3.24 10.75
CA PHE A 61 6.11 -1.85 10.28
C PHE A 61 6.14 -1.71 8.74
N LEU A 62 5.83 -2.78 8.00
CA LEU A 62 5.96 -2.79 6.55
C LEU A 62 4.96 -1.87 5.84
N HIS A 63 3.78 -1.64 6.42
CA HIS A 63 2.69 -0.90 5.77
C HIS A 63 2.36 0.39 6.50
N LEU A 64 2.44 1.51 5.80
CA LEU A 64 1.86 2.78 6.22
C LEU A 64 0.80 3.24 5.22
N ARG A 65 -0.27 3.86 5.73
CA ARG A 65 -1.27 4.51 4.89
C ARG A 65 -0.83 5.93 4.57
N CYS A 66 -1.11 6.37 3.35
CA CYS A 66 -0.80 7.71 2.89
C CYS A 66 -1.65 8.76 3.62
N CYS A 67 -1.03 9.62 4.42
CA CYS A 67 -1.71 10.68 5.15
C CYS A 67 -2.48 11.65 4.24
N ALA A 68 -1.92 12.00 3.08
CA ALA A 68 -2.60 12.87 2.12
C ALA A 68 -3.92 12.26 1.63
N HIS A 69 -3.93 10.94 1.41
CA HIS A 69 -5.16 10.24 1.02
C HIS A 69 -6.18 10.18 2.16
N ILE A 70 -5.73 9.95 3.41
CA ILE A 70 -6.60 10.00 4.58
C ILE A 70 -7.25 11.39 4.72
N VAL A 71 -6.46 12.47 4.60
CA VAL A 71 -6.98 13.84 4.63
C VAL A 71 -8.00 14.07 3.51
N ASN A 72 -7.71 13.58 2.29
CA ASN A 72 -8.67 13.66 1.19
C ASN A 72 -10.00 12.93 1.51
N LEU A 73 -9.96 11.74 2.12
CA LEU A 73 -11.18 11.02 2.53
C LEU A 73 -11.98 11.82 3.58
N ILE A 74 -11.30 12.41 4.58
CA ILE A 74 -11.95 13.24 5.60
C ILE A 74 -12.64 14.45 4.96
N VAL A 75 -11.95 15.17 4.06
CA VAL A 75 -12.49 16.35 3.38
C VAL A 75 -13.69 15.97 2.50
N GLN A 76 -13.58 14.90 1.72
CA GLN A 76 -14.68 14.42 0.88
C GLN A 76 -15.91 14.11 1.71
N GLU A 77 -15.75 13.48 2.87
CA GLU A 77 -16.88 13.16 3.73
C GLU A 77 -17.47 14.40 4.41
N GLY A 78 -16.63 15.35 4.83
CA GLY A 78 -17.08 16.65 5.33
C GLY A 78 -17.90 17.43 4.30
N LEU A 79 -17.48 17.44 3.04
CA LEU A 79 -18.21 18.12 1.95
C LEU A 79 -19.59 17.50 1.71
N LYS A 80 -19.71 16.16 1.74
CA LYS A 80 -21.03 15.50 1.62
C LYS A 80 -21.98 15.87 2.76
N HIS A 81 -21.47 15.97 3.99
CA HIS A 81 -22.29 16.37 5.14
C HIS A 81 -22.74 17.83 5.03
N ALA A 82 -21.86 18.73 4.58
CA ALA A 82 -22.19 20.14 4.40
C ALA A 82 -23.25 20.34 3.31
N ASP A 83 -23.14 19.60 2.20
CA ASP A 83 -24.12 19.64 1.10
C ASP A 83 -25.50 19.14 1.55
N ASN A 84 -25.55 18.03 2.30
CA ASN A 84 -26.79 17.49 2.86
C ASN A 84 -27.46 18.42 3.90
N ALA A 85 -26.70 19.28 4.57
CA ALA A 85 -27.21 20.23 5.56
C ALA A 85 -27.68 21.56 4.96
N ALA A 86 -27.36 21.82 3.68
CA ALA A 86 -27.76 23.02 2.95
C ALA A 86 -29.13 22.90 2.26
N ILE A 87 -29.82 21.76 2.46
CA ILE A 87 -31.16 21.42 1.97
C ILE A 87 -32.11 21.36 3.17
#